data_AF-A0A4R2PM44-F1
#
_entry.id   AF-A0A4R2PM44-F1
#
_cell.length_a   1.000
_cell.length_b   1.000
_cell.length_c   1.000
_cell.angle_alpha   90.00
_cell.angle_beta   90.00
_cell.angle_gamma   90.00
#
_symmetry.space_group_name_H-M   'P 1'
#
loop_
_entity.id
_entity.type
_entity.pdbx_description
1 polymer ?
#
loop_
_entity_poly.entity_id
_entity_poly.type
_entity_poly.pdbx_seq_one_letter_code
_entity_poly.pdbx_strand_id
1 'polypeptide(L)'
;MTKAETAARLAERRRLYDSGLLDSEICAVEGKPQSTIRSWRARGGLPTHLPVGRNRRAISRTPPTPDMKRRCLALLERGVNGALIAREMGLATSTVDLWRNIMLAERPSLCLPKYKRRPTRRHGNGNAFSKLRSDRRQAAFLLYADGSDDGEIARAIGISKEQVWKWRQALYLPAVRPRGGVSRGLTLKRAKKPPGPAISPLTNPTHARIMSAIGRALPPDLTDDAASDMWLAMLEGRLSVEQIEAQARRFRGRVIADYASRYGPTSMDEDLTGDGFRLLDVLRDDRSSDWLERSGATVW
;
A
#
# COMPACT_ATOMS: atom_id res chain seq x y z
N MET A 1 -55.37 4.20 -31.65
CA MET A 1 -54.58 5.36 -32.13
C MET A 1 -54.83 5.50 -33.63
N THR A 2 -55.31 6.65 -34.06
CA THR A 2 -55.56 6.91 -35.48
C THR A 2 -54.24 7.13 -36.23
N LYS A 3 -54.24 6.98 -37.56
CA LYS A 3 -53.07 7.27 -38.41
C LYS A 3 -52.61 8.73 -38.22
N ALA A 4 -53.56 9.65 -38.03
CA ALA A 4 -53.31 11.07 -37.77
C ALA A 4 -52.57 11.31 -36.44
N GLU A 5 -53.03 10.70 -35.34
CA GLU A 5 -52.34 10.79 -34.04
C GLU A 5 -50.91 10.24 -34.09
N THR A 6 -50.71 9.17 -34.87
CA THR A 6 -49.38 8.58 -35.05
C THR A 6 -48.45 9.52 -35.80
N ALA A 7 -48.94 10.16 -36.86
CA ALA A 7 -48.19 11.16 -37.62
C ALA A 7 -47.85 12.39 -36.77
N ALA A 8 -48.81 12.91 -35.99
CA ALA A 8 -48.59 14.05 -35.09
C ALA A 8 -47.51 13.75 -34.04
N ARG A 9 -47.51 12.54 -33.44
CA ARG A 9 -46.45 12.14 -32.50
C ARG A 9 -45.08 12.03 -33.15
N LEU A 10 -44.99 11.53 -34.38
CA LEU A 10 -43.72 11.46 -35.10
C LEU A 10 -43.18 12.84 -35.47
N ALA A 11 -44.06 13.78 -35.82
CA ALA A 11 -43.70 15.17 -36.08
C ALA A 11 -43.18 15.86 -34.81
N GLU A 12 -43.85 15.68 -33.67
CA GLU A 12 -43.38 16.24 -32.39
C GLU A 12 -42.03 15.67 -31.97
N ARG A 13 -41.84 14.35 -32.14
CA ARG A 13 -40.54 13.71 -31.88
C ARG A 13 -39.43 14.29 -32.74
N ARG A 14 -39.73 14.56 -34.01
CA ARG A 14 -38.79 15.17 -34.95
C ARG A 14 -38.44 16.59 -34.53
N ARG A 15 -39.43 17.39 -34.11
CA ARG A 15 -39.22 18.74 -33.55
C ARG A 15 -38.29 18.73 -32.33
N LEU A 16 -38.54 17.83 -31.37
CA LEU A 16 -37.68 17.68 -30.19
C LEU A 16 -36.24 17.29 -30.58
N TYR A 17 -36.09 16.35 -31.51
CA TYR A 17 -34.78 15.98 -32.04
C TYR A 17 -34.09 17.18 -32.69
N ASP A 18 -34.73 17.86 -33.65
CA ASP A 18 -34.14 18.98 -34.39
C ASP A 18 -33.76 20.16 -33.47
N SER A 19 -34.40 20.31 -32.30
CA SER A 19 -34.01 21.27 -31.25
C SER A 19 -32.76 20.90 -30.44
N GLY A 20 -32.10 19.78 -30.76
CA GLY A 20 -30.82 19.39 -30.15
C GLY A 20 -30.93 18.40 -28.99
N LEU A 21 -32.13 17.98 -28.59
CA LEU A 21 -32.29 17.09 -27.43
C LEU A 21 -31.70 15.69 -27.66
N LEU A 22 -31.22 15.10 -26.57
CA LEU A 22 -30.72 13.73 -26.52
C LEU A 22 -31.86 12.71 -26.46
N ASP A 23 -31.61 11.48 -26.93
CA ASP A 23 -32.58 10.36 -26.87
C ASP A 23 -33.20 10.16 -25.47
N SER A 24 -32.44 10.43 -24.40
CA SER A 24 -32.89 10.33 -23.00
C SER A 24 -33.84 11.45 -22.59
N GLU A 25 -33.64 12.65 -23.13
CA GLU A 25 -34.47 13.82 -22.83
C GLU A 25 -35.80 13.72 -23.58
N ILE A 26 -35.76 13.33 -24.87
CA ILE A 26 -36.96 13.03 -25.67
C ILE A 26 -37.79 11.92 -25.00
N CYS A 27 -37.13 10.91 -24.45
CA CYS A 27 -37.75 9.83 -23.66
C CYS A 27 -38.51 10.38 -22.44
N ALA A 28 -37.91 11.31 -21.69
CA ALA A 28 -38.52 11.93 -20.52
C ALA A 28 -39.74 12.78 -20.89
N VAL A 29 -39.67 13.54 -22.00
CA VAL A 29 -40.76 14.38 -22.49
C VAL A 29 -41.94 13.54 -23.01
N GLU A 30 -41.69 12.47 -23.78
CA GLU A 30 -42.76 11.64 -24.35
C GLU A 30 -43.29 10.55 -23.41
N GLY A 31 -42.60 10.28 -22.29
CA GLY A 31 -42.90 9.14 -21.40
C GLY A 31 -42.73 7.79 -22.09
N LYS A 32 -41.81 7.68 -23.06
CA LYS A 32 -41.55 6.44 -23.82
C LYS A 32 -40.19 5.86 -23.47
N PRO A 33 -40.02 4.53 -23.46
CA PRO A 33 -38.72 3.92 -23.25
C PRO A 33 -37.67 4.46 -24.23
N GLN A 34 -36.45 4.70 -23.75
CA GLN A 34 -35.34 5.21 -24.57
C GLN A 34 -35.02 4.30 -25.78
N SER A 35 -35.31 3.01 -25.69
CA SER A 35 -35.18 2.05 -26.80
C SER A 35 -36.11 2.40 -27.98
N THR A 36 -37.32 2.89 -27.71
CA THR A 36 -38.28 3.31 -28.74
C THR A 36 -37.79 4.53 -29.51
N ILE A 37 -37.27 5.55 -28.81
CA ILE A 37 -36.70 6.75 -29.45
C ILE A 37 -35.47 6.38 -30.28
N ARG A 38 -34.58 5.53 -29.74
CA ARG A 38 -33.42 5.01 -30.48
C ARG A 38 -33.81 4.29 -31.77
N SER A 39 -34.78 3.37 -31.71
CA SER A 39 -35.21 2.62 -32.90
C SER A 39 -35.95 3.49 -33.92
N TRP A 40 -36.65 4.54 -33.47
CA TRP A 40 -37.21 5.55 -34.37
C TRP A 40 -36.10 6.32 -35.08
N ARG A 41 -35.13 6.86 -34.32
CA ARG A 41 -33.99 7.62 -34.85
C ARG A 41 -33.17 6.81 -35.86
N ALA A 42 -32.85 5.55 -35.52
CA ALA A 42 -32.09 4.64 -36.37
C ALA A 42 -32.81 4.31 -37.68
N ARG A 43 -34.13 4.07 -37.65
CA ARG A 43 -34.93 3.85 -38.87
C ARG A 43 -35.01 5.10 -39.76
N GLY A 44 -34.91 6.29 -39.17
CA GLY A 44 -34.88 7.55 -39.89
C GLY A 44 -33.49 7.96 -40.39
N GLY A 45 -32.44 7.15 -40.17
CA GLY A 45 -31.07 7.49 -40.56
C GLY A 45 -30.49 8.71 -39.82
N LEU A 46 -31.11 9.13 -38.72
CA LEU A 46 -30.69 10.32 -38.00
C LEU A 46 -29.46 10.01 -37.13
N PRO A 47 -28.41 10.86 -37.13
CA PRO A 47 -27.24 10.68 -36.28
C PRO A 47 -27.62 10.80 -34.80
N THR A 48 -26.68 10.56 -33.88
CA THR A 48 -26.94 10.82 -32.46
C THR A 48 -26.41 12.20 -32.11
N HIS A 49 -27.15 12.98 -31.33
CA HIS A 49 -26.69 14.27 -30.79
C HIS A 49 -25.63 14.14 -29.68
N LEU A 50 -25.02 12.96 -29.57
CA LEU A 50 -23.86 12.80 -28.69
C LEU A 50 -22.66 13.47 -29.35
N PRO A 51 -21.91 14.32 -28.61
CA PRO A 51 -20.69 14.89 -29.14
C PRO A 51 -19.76 13.75 -29.58
N VAL A 52 -19.15 13.93 -30.75
CA VAL A 52 -18.25 12.95 -31.37
C VAL A 52 -17.21 12.51 -30.34
N GLY A 53 -17.09 11.19 -30.12
CA GLY A 53 -16.19 10.60 -29.12
C GLY A 53 -16.81 10.28 -27.75
N ARG A 54 -18.03 10.74 -27.42
CA ARG A 54 -18.75 10.29 -26.21
C ARG A 54 -19.61 9.07 -26.50
N ASN A 55 -19.07 7.89 -26.18
CA ASN A 55 -19.88 6.67 -26.09
C ASN A 55 -21.00 6.81 -25.03
N ARG A 56 -22.17 6.18 -25.21
CA ARG A 56 -23.28 6.21 -24.21
C ARG A 56 -22.86 5.83 -22.79
N ARG A 57 -21.84 4.98 -22.64
CA ARG A 57 -21.26 4.61 -21.34
C ARG A 57 -20.57 5.78 -20.62
N ALA A 58 -20.21 6.84 -21.33
CA ALA A 58 -19.57 8.03 -20.79
C ALA A 58 -20.56 9.04 -20.19
N ILE A 59 -21.86 8.93 -20.52
CA ILE A 59 -22.87 9.96 -20.19
C ILE A 59 -23.63 9.62 -18.91
N SER A 60 -23.78 8.33 -18.59
CA SER A 60 -24.40 7.89 -17.34
C SER A 60 -23.46 8.00 -16.13
N ARG A 61 -22.26 8.54 -16.29
CA ARG A 61 -21.33 8.79 -15.18
C ARG A 61 -21.40 10.26 -14.87
N THR A 62 -22.01 10.58 -13.74
CA THR A 62 -21.94 11.92 -13.15
C THR A 62 -20.49 12.40 -13.23
N PRO A 63 -20.22 13.58 -13.82
CA PRO A 63 -18.86 14.08 -13.93
C PRO A 63 -18.26 14.11 -12.52
N PRO A 64 -17.04 13.59 -12.34
CA PRO A 64 -16.45 13.50 -11.01
C PRO A 64 -16.29 14.90 -10.43
N THR A 65 -16.85 15.12 -9.24
CA THR A 65 -16.71 16.40 -8.55
C THR A 65 -15.29 16.55 -7.98
N PRO A 66 -14.80 17.78 -7.75
CA PRO A 66 -13.50 17.99 -7.09
C PRO A 66 -13.39 17.27 -5.74
N ASP A 67 -14.50 17.19 -5.00
CA ASP A 67 -14.57 16.48 -3.74
C ASP A 67 -14.38 14.96 -3.89
N MET A 68 -14.93 14.36 -4.96
CA MET A 68 -14.69 12.95 -5.28
C MET A 68 -13.21 12.68 -5.58
N LYS A 69 -12.53 13.61 -6.28
CA LYS A 69 -11.08 13.50 -6.53
C LYS A 69 -10.33 13.49 -5.20
N ARG A 70 -10.60 14.47 -4.32
CA ARG A 70 -9.97 14.56 -2.98
C ARG A 70 -10.16 13.26 -2.17
N ARG A 71 -11.39 12.77 -2.07
CA ARG A 71 -11.73 11.52 -1.36
C ARG A 71 -11.02 10.31 -1.96
N CYS A 72 -10.99 10.20 -3.30
CA CYS A 72 -10.30 9.12 -3.99
C CYS A 72 -8.80 9.13 -3.70
N LEU A 73 -8.14 10.29 -3.74
CA LEU A 73 -6.72 10.41 -3.43
C LEU A 73 -6.42 9.99 -1.98
N ALA A 74 -7.23 10.47 -1.01
CA ALA A 74 -7.09 10.08 0.38
C ALA A 74 -7.30 8.56 0.63
N LEU A 75 -8.09 7.89 -0.21
CA LEU A 75 -8.24 6.43 -0.17
C LEU A 75 -7.05 5.71 -0.80
N LEU A 76 -6.50 6.23 -1.89
CA LEU A 76 -5.30 5.68 -2.53
C LEU A 76 -4.08 5.78 -1.62
N GLU A 77 -3.87 6.92 -0.95
CA GLU A 77 -2.80 7.11 0.03
C GLU A 77 -2.89 6.11 1.19
N ARG A 78 -4.10 5.74 1.61
CA ARG A 78 -4.34 4.70 2.63
C ARG A 78 -4.18 3.27 2.10
N GLY A 79 -3.83 3.10 0.82
CA GLY A 79 -3.71 1.78 0.21
C GLY A 79 -5.05 1.08 0.06
N VAL A 80 -6.11 1.79 -0.37
CA VAL A 80 -7.39 1.19 -0.80
C VAL A 80 -7.42 0.90 -2.31
N ASN A 81 -7.92 -0.29 -2.68
CA ASN A 81 -7.86 -0.79 -4.06
C ASN A 81 -8.66 0.10 -5.02
N GLY A 82 -8.05 0.56 -6.11
CA GLY A 82 -8.72 1.43 -7.08
C GLY A 82 -10.01 0.87 -7.68
N ALA A 83 -10.08 -0.45 -7.93
CA ALA A 83 -11.31 -1.08 -8.40
C ALA A 83 -12.44 -1.04 -7.35
N LEU A 84 -12.06 -1.14 -6.07
CA LEU A 84 -13.01 -0.98 -4.97
C LEU A 84 -13.49 0.47 -4.89
N ILE A 85 -12.56 1.44 -4.92
CA ILE A 85 -12.88 2.88 -4.91
C ILE A 85 -13.85 3.20 -6.05
N ALA A 86 -13.55 2.73 -7.26
CA ALA A 86 -14.40 2.94 -8.43
C ALA A 86 -15.83 2.40 -8.21
N ARG A 87 -15.96 1.19 -7.69
CA ARG A 87 -17.26 0.57 -7.43
C ARG A 87 -18.06 1.32 -6.35
N GLU A 88 -17.43 1.65 -5.23
CA GLU A 88 -18.13 2.28 -4.10
C GLU A 88 -18.48 3.74 -4.38
N MET A 89 -17.62 4.48 -5.08
CA MET A 89 -17.87 5.89 -5.42
C MET A 89 -18.66 6.09 -6.71
N GLY A 90 -19.03 5.00 -7.43
CA GLY A 90 -19.72 5.10 -8.72
C GLY A 90 -18.85 5.69 -9.85
N LEU A 91 -17.52 5.57 -9.74
CA LEU A 91 -16.56 6.11 -10.71
C LEU A 91 -16.16 5.06 -11.75
N ALA A 92 -15.61 5.52 -12.87
CA ALA A 92 -14.88 4.65 -13.79
C ALA A 92 -13.54 4.24 -13.17
N THR A 93 -13.13 2.99 -13.38
CA THR A 93 -11.78 2.53 -13.00
C THR A 93 -10.69 3.37 -13.67
N SER A 94 -10.88 3.71 -14.95
CA SER A 94 -9.97 4.58 -15.69
C SER A 94 -9.83 5.99 -15.08
N THR A 95 -10.89 6.52 -14.47
CA THR A 95 -10.84 7.82 -13.77
C THR A 95 -9.98 7.71 -12.51
N VAL A 96 -10.15 6.63 -11.73
CA VAL A 96 -9.34 6.37 -10.54
C VAL A 96 -7.87 6.14 -10.91
N ASP A 97 -7.61 5.41 -11.99
CA ASP A 97 -6.23 5.17 -12.46
C ASP A 97 -5.58 6.45 -12.99
N LEU A 98 -6.32 7.30 -13.71
CA LEU A 98 -5.85 8.62 -14.13
C LEU A 98 -5.44 9.46 -12.92
N TRP A 99 -6.29 9.54 -11.88
CA TRP A 99 -5.98 10.29 -10.66
C TRP A 99 -4.81 9.70 -9.88
N ARG A 100 -4.68 8.36 -9.84
CA ARG A 100 -3.50 7.70 -9.27
C ARG A 100 -2.22 8.13 -9.99
N ASN A 101 -2.23 8.12 -11.32
CA ASN A 101 -1.05 8.47 -12.11
C ASN A 101 -0.66 9.94 -11.93
N ILE A 102 -1.64 10.86 -11.89
CA ILE A 102 -1.39 12.28 -11.57
C ILE A 102 -0.75 12.41 -10.18
N MET A 103 -1.31 11.74 -9.16
CA MET A 103 -0.78 11.77 -7.80
C MET A 103 0.64 11.22 -7.70
N LEU A 104 0.95 10.13 -8.41
CA LEU A 104 2.29 9.54 -8.44
C LEU A 104 3.30 10.41 -9.18
N ALA A 105 2.86 11.12 -10.23
CA ALA A 105 3.69 12.11 -10.93
C ALA A 105 4.03 13.31 -10.03
N GLU A 106 3.05 13.79 -9.25
CA GLU A 106 3.25 14.89 -8.29
C GLU A 106 4.09 14.47 -7.06
N ARG A 107 4.04 13.19 -6.68
CA ARG A 107 4.71 12.66 -5.49
C ARG A 107 5.40 11.31 -5.78
N PRO A 108 6.56 11.31 -6.45
CA PRO A 108 7.23 10.08 -6.87
C PRO A 108 7.65 9.16 -5.70
N SER A 109 7.88 9.75 -4.52
CA SER A 109 8.26 9.03 -3.30
C SER A 109 7.12 8.23 -2.67
N LEU A 110 5.87 8.45 -3.07
CA LEU A 110 4.73 7.65 -2.62
C LEU A 110 4.81 6.25 -3.25
N CYS A 111 5.46 5.33 -2.55
CA CYS A 111 5.44 3.92 -2.90
C CYS A 111 4.08 3.33 -2.53
N LEU A 112 3.11 3.40 -3.45
CA LEU A 112 1.84 2.74 -3.25
C LEU A 112 2.08 1.22 -3.12
N PRO A 113 1.46 0.56 -2.12
CA PRO A 113 1.61 -0.88 -1.96
C PRO A 113 1.25 -1.57 -3.28
N LYS A 114 2.20 -2.31 -3.87
CA LYS A 114 1.88 -3.18 -5.02
C LYS A 114 0.77 -4.12 -4.58
N TYR A 115 -0.42 -3.95 -5.14
CA TYR A 115 -1.54 -4.85 -4.86
C TYR A 115 -1.18 -6.24 -5.36
N LYS A 116 -0.67 -7.09 -4.47
CA LYS A 116 -0.88 -8.52 -4.63
C LYS A 116 -2.39 -8.68 -4.60
N ARG A 117 -3.01 -9.03 -5.74
CA ARG A 117 -4.41 -9.48 -5.81
C ARG A 117 -4.51 -10.64 -4.82
N ARG A 118 -4.79 -10.36 -3.56
CA ARG A 118 -5.09 -11.41 -2.61
C ARG A 118 -6.39 -12.00 -3.15
N PRO A 119 -6.40 -13.28 -3.55
CA PRO A 119 -7.64 -13.92 -3.94
C PRO A 119 -8.57 -13.67 -2.77
N THR A 120 -9.65 -12.92 -3.02
CA THR A 120 -10.69 -12.74 -2.02
C THR A 120 -11.06 -14.15 -1.64
N ARG A 121 -10.68 -14.61 -0.44
CA ARG A 121 -11.17 -15.88 0.07
C ARG A 121 -12.67 -15.76 -0.07
N ARG A 122 -13.27 -16.53 -0.99
CA ARG A 122 -14.72 -16.69 -1.05
C ARG A 122 -15.05 -17.20 0.34
N HIS A 123 -15.48 -16.31 1.23
CA HIS A 123 -15.92 -16.70 2.54
C HIS A 123 -17.05 -17.70 2.27
N GLY A 124 -16.89 -18.93 2.76
CA GLY A 124 -17.76 -20.06 2.43
C GLY A 124 -19.24 -19.80 2.71
N ASN A 125 -19.54 -18.76 3.49
CA ASN A 125 -20.88 -18.25 3.69
C ASN A 125 -20.97 -16.90 2.96
N GLY A 126 -21.66 -16.87 1.81
CA GLY A 126 -21.71 -15.77 0.84
C GLY A 126 -22.26 -14.41 1.31
N ASN A 127 -22.14 -14.03 2.59
CA ASN A 127 -22.86 -12.90 3.17
C ASN A 127 -22.04 -11.97 4.09
N ALA A 128 -20.70 -12.01 4.08
CA ALA A 128 -19.93 -11.01 4.84
C ALA A 128 -20.04 -9.60 4.25
N PHE A 129 -20.20 -9.48 2.92
CA PHE A 129 -20.38 -8.19 2.23
C PHE A 129 -21.84 -7.69 2.19
N SER A 130 -22.83 -8.52 2.56
CA SER A 130 -24.24 -8.30 2.22
C SER A 130 -25.12 -7.72 3.33
N LYS A 131 -24.63 -7.63 4.57
CA LYS A 131 -25.48 -7.13 5.67
C LYS A 131 -25.73 -5.62 5.60
N LEU A 132 -24.86 -4.85 4.94
CA LEU A 132 -25.06 -3.41 4.77
C LEU A 132 -25.71 -3.16 3.40
N ARG A 133 -26.88 -2.51 3.40
CA ARG A 133 -27.55 -2.09 2.17
C ARG A 133 -26.64 -1.19 1.32
N SER A 134 -26.81 -1.22 0.00
CA SER A 134 -25.92 -0.54 -0.96
C SER A 134 -25.84 0.97 -0.77
N ASP A 135 -26.97 1.61 -0.44
CA ASP A 135 -27.07 3.02 -0.08
C ASP A 135 -26.19 3.39 1.13
N ARG A 136 -26.34 2.64 2.23
CA ARG A 136 -25.58 2.82 3.47
C ARG A 136 -24.11 2.53 3.29
N ARG A 137 -23.79 1.59 2.40
CA ARG A 137 -22.42 1.23 2.05
C ARG A 137 -21.69 2.37 1.35
N GLN A 138 -22.34 3.04 0.39
CA GLN A 138 -21.77 4.20 -0.27
C GLN A 138 -21.56 5.35 0.73
N ALA A 139 -22.55 5.64 1.56
CA ALA A 139 -22.42 6.65 2.62
C ALA A 139 -21.26 6.33 3.58
N ALA A 140 -21.13 5.09 4.03
CA ALA A 140 -20.03 4.65 4.89
C ALA A 140 -18.66 4.83 4.22
N PHE A 141 -18.58 4.54 2.93
CA PHE A 141 -17.35 4.68 2.17
C PHE A 141 -16.92 6.15 2.00
N LEU A 142 -17.88 7.05 1.78
CA LEU A 142 -17.62 8.49 1.69
C LEU A 142 -17.14 9.05 3.03
N LEU A 143 -17.83 8.72 4.13
CA LEU A 143 -17.44 9.15 5.48
C LEU A 143 -16.05 8.60 5.88
N TYR A 144 -15.76 7.35 5.50
CA TYR A 144 -14.44 6.76 5.70
C TYR A 144 -13.35 7.49 4.90
N ALA A 145 -13.65 7.88 3.66
CA ALA A 145 -12.73 8.66 2.83
C ALA A 145 -12.40 10.02 3.48
N ASP A 146 -13.41 10.65 4.09
CA ASP A 146 -13.29 11.90 4.86
C ASP A 146 -12.53 11.74 6.18
N GLY A 147 -12.10 10.52 6.54
CA GLY A 147 -11.37 10.26 7.76
C GLY A 147 -12.23 10.10 9.01
N SER A 148 -13.52 9.80 8.85
CA SER A 148 -14.39 9.44 9.97
C SER A 148 -14.02 8.06 10.53
N ASP A 149 -14.05 7.89 11.85
CA ASP A 149 -13.82 6.59 12.49
C ASP A 149 -15.05 5.66 12.44
N ASP A 150 -14.86 4.37 12.79
CA ASP A 150 -15.95 3.37 12.76
C ASP A 150 -17.18 3.78 13.62
N GLY A 151 -16.99 4.60 14.67
CA GLY A 151 -18.05 5.10 15.55
C GLY A 151 -18.75 6.36 15.03
N GLU A 152 -18.01 7.27 14.39
CA GLU A 152 -18.56 8.44 13.68
C GLU A 152 -19.41 7.98 12.49
N ILE A 153 -18.90 7.03 11.68
CA ILE A 153 -19.63 6.42 10.56
C ILE A 153 -20.92 5.75 11.06
N ALA A 154 -20.84 5.00 12.15
CA ALA A 154 -21.99 4.31 12.75
C ALA A 154 -23.10 5.28 13.17
N ARG A 155 -22.72 6.39 13.84
CA ARG A 155 -23.67 7.44 14.26
C ARG A 155 -24.30 8.15 13.07
N ALA A 156 -23.53 8.49 12.05
CA ALA A 156 -24.04 9.20 10.87
C ALA A 156 -25.04 8.39 10.04
N ILE A 157 -24.87 7.06 9.97
CA ILE A 157 -25.71 6.17 9.15
C ILE A 157 -26.84 5.51 9.95
N GLY A 158 -26.79 5.57 11.28
CA GLY A 158 -27.77 4.92 12.16
C GLY A 158 -27.62 3.39 12.18
N ILE A 159 -26.38 2.89 12.28
CA ILE A 159 -26.05 1.46 12.34
C ILE A 159 -25.12 1.16 13.51
N SER A 160 -24.96 -0.11 13.88
CA SER A 160 -24.04 -0.47 14.97
C SER A 160 -22.57 -0.33 14.54
N LYS A 161 -21.71 0.08 15.48
CA LYS A 161 -20.25 0.14 15.28
C LYS A 161 -19.66 -1.20 14.84
N GLU A 162 -20.21 -2.32 15.30
CA GLU A 162 -19.78 -3.65 14.91
C GLU A 162 -20.08 -3.95 13.43
N GLN A 163 -21.21 -3.46 12.89
CA GLN A 163 -21.53 -3.60 11.48
C GLN A 163 -20.55 -2.83 10.59
N VAL A 164 -20.20 -1.60 10.96
CA VAL A 164 -19.17 -0.80 10.28
C VAL A 164 -17.82 -1.50 10.34
N TRP A 165 -17.43 -2.00 11.51
CA TRP A 165 -16.19 -2.76 11.67
C TRP A 165 -16.14 -4.01 10.78
N LYS A 166 -17.20 -4.83 10.76
CA LYS A 166 -17.30 -6.02 9.89
C LYS A 166 -17.22 -5.65 8.42
N TRP A 167 -17.93 -4.60 8.01
CA TRP A 167 -17.88 -4.06 6.66
C TRP A 167 -16.46 -3.63 6.26
N ARG A 168 -15.80 -2.86 7.12
CA ARG A 168 -14.43 -2.37 6.91
C ARG A 168 -13.43 -3.53 6.78
N GLN A 169 -13.53 -4.52 7.67
CA GLN A 169 -12.70 -5.73 7.63
C GLN A 169 -12.95 -6.58 6.37
N ALA A 170 -14.21 -6.72 5.95
CA ALA A 170 -14.54 -7.45 4.72
C ALA A 170 -13.89 -6.79 3.49
N LEU A 171 -13.79 -5.46 3.47
CA LEU A 171 -13.14 -4.70 2.41
C LEU A 171 -11.61 -4.55 2.58
N TYR A 172 -11.03 -5.14 3.62
CA TYR A 172 -9.62 -5.00 3.97
C TYR A 172 -9.16 -3.54 4.10
N LEU A 173 -10.07 -2.67 4.55
CA LEU A 173 -9.77 -1.25 4.77
C LEU A 173 -9.01 -1.08 6.10
N PRO A 174 -7.92 -0.30 6.12
CA PRO A 174 -7.18 -0.03 7.36
C PRO A 174 -8.06 0.71 8.38
N ALA A 175 -7.62 0.77 9.64
CA ALA A 175 -8.30 1.59 10.63
C ALA A 175 -7.92 3.06 10.41
N VAL A 176 -8.90 3.98 10.44
CA VAL A 176 -8.64 5.41 10.23
C VAL A 176 -7.83 6.02 11.38
N ARG A 177 -8.22 5.71 12.62
CA ARG A 177 -7.43 6.02 13.80
C ARG A 177 -6.85 4.70 14.33
N PRO A 178 -5.53 4.55 14.45
CA PRO A 178 -4.98 3.45 15.22
C PRO A 178 -5.56 3.59 16.63
N ARG A 179 -6.24 2.55 17.13
CA ARG A 179 -6.78 2.56 18.51
C ARG A 179 -5.62 2.96 19.43
N GLY A 180 -5.80 4.06 20.15
CA GLY A 180 -4.71 4.79 20.81
C GLY A 180 -3.70 3.91 21.56
N GLY A 181 -2.44 4.25 21.39
CA GLY A 181 -1.65 4.71 22.53
C GLY A 181 -1.27 3.68 23.59
N VAL A 182 -1.31 2.40 23.29
CA VAL A 182 -0.34 1.46 23.85
C VAL A 182 0.25 0.76 22.66
N SER A 183 1.57 0.77 22.57
CA SER A 183 2.32 -0.24 21.86
C SER A 183 1.94 -1.62 22.40
N ARG A 184 0.75 -2.12 22.06
CA ARG A 184 0.62 -3.54 21.74
C ARG A 184 1.39 -3.67 20.44
N GLY A 185 2.71 -3.68 20.57
CA GLY A 185 3.61 -4.11 19.53
C GLY A 185 2.98 -5.34 18.91
N LEU A 186 3.02 -5.40 17.58
CA LEU A 186 2.77 -6.59 16.79
C LEU A 186 2.73 -7.82 17.70
N THR A 187 1.53 -8.19 18.18
CA THR A 187 1.28 -9.58 18.46
C THR A 187 1.17 -10.13 17.05
N LEU A 188 2.35 -10.35 16.46
CA LEU A 188 2.60 -11.43 15.54
C LEU A 188 1.66 -12.51 16.03
N LYS A 189 0.64 -12.82 15.21
CA LYS A 189 -0.18 -14.01 15.43
C LYS A 189 0.80 -15.05 15.87
N ARG A 190 0.70 -15.50 17.13
CA ARG A 190 1.63 -16.44 17.73
C ARG A 190 1.80 -17.52 16.68
N ALA A 191 2.94 -17.49 15.99
CA ALA A 191 3.23 -18.50 14.99
C ALA A 191 3.02 -19.80 15.75
N LYS A 192 2.34 -20.77 15.14
CA LYS A 192 2.27 -22.13 15.69
C LYS A 192 3.65 -22.42 16.26
N LYS A 193 3.70 -22.61 17.60
CA LYS A 193 4.92 -22.72 18.39
C LYS A 193 5.94 -23.47 17.53
N PRO A 194 7.05 -22.84 17.08
CA PRO A 194 8.08 -23.61 16.39
C PRO A 194 8.43 -24.80 17.30
N PRO A 195 8.66 -25.99 16.74
CA PRO A 195 8.99 -27.14 17.54
C PRO A 195 10.30 -26.84 18.27
N GLY A 196 10.21 -26.64 19.59
CA GLY A 196 11.34 -26.36 20.48
C GLY A 196 11.55 -24.86 20.81
N PRO A 197 12.02 -24.53 22.04
CA PRO A 197 12.51 -23.19 22.33
C PRO A 197 13.72 -22.94 21.42
N ALA A 198 13.60 -21.98 20.49
CA ALA A 198 14.78 -21.42 19.88
C ALA A 198 15.65 -20.89 21.03
N ILE A 199 16.84 -21.46 21.19
CA ILE A 199 17.84 -21.01 22.17
C ILE A 199 18.27 -19.64 21.68
N SER A 200 17.51 -18.60 22.02
CA SER A 200 17.99 -17.23 21.84
C SER A 200 19.18 -17.08 22.79
N PRO A 201 20.37 -16.71 22.29
CA PRO A 201 21.58 -16.56 23.10
C PRO A 201 21.35 -15.68 24.33
N LEU A 202 20.51 -14.66 24.18
CA LEU A 202 20.11 -13.71 25.23
C LEU A 202 19.36 -14.34 26.41
N THR A 203 18.75 -15.51 26.22
CA THR A 203 18.06 -16.26 27.29
C THR A 203 18.95 -17.28 27.99
N ASN A 204 20.17 -17.50 27.49
CA ASN A 204 21.08 -18.48 28.07
C ASN A 204 21.86 -17.84 29.25
N PRO A 205 21.79 -18.38 30.48
CA PRO A 205 22.51 -17.83 31.63
C PRO A 205 24.03 -17.79 31.41
N THR A 206 24.57 -18.72 30.60
CA THR A 206 25.97 -18.74 30.24
C THR A 206 26.38 -17.55 29.39
N HIS A 207 25.52 -17.12 28.44
CA HIS A 207 25.79 -15.94 27.62
C HIS A 207 25.80 -14.66 28.46
N ALA A 208 24.85 -14.54 29.39
CA ALA A 208 24.84 -13.44 30.35
C ALA A 208 26.11 -13.42 31.22
N ARG A 209 26.62 -14.59 31.61
CA ARG A 209 27.88 -14.72 32.35
C ARG A 209 29.09 -14.30 31.52
N ILE A 210 29.16 -14.67 30.24
CA ILE A 210 30.21 -14.23 29.31
C ILE A 210 30.21 -12.70 29.16
N MET A 211 29.04 -12.11 28.86
CA MET A 211 28.90 -10.66 28.74
C MET A 211 29.31 -9.92 30.02
N SER A 212 28.94 -10.46 31.18
CA SER A 212 29.35 -9.90 32.48
C SER A 212 30.87 -10.02 32.72
N ALA A 213 31.49 -11.11 32.27
CA ALA A 213 32.92 -11.37 32.48
C ALA A 213 33.82 -10.51 31.57
N ILE A 214 33.38 -10.20 30.35
CA ILE A 214 34.09 -9.29 29.43
C ILE A 214 34.09 -7.86 29.98
N GLY A 215 32.96 -7.46 30.60
CA GLY A 215 32.78 -6.15 31.21
C GLY A 215 32.41 -5.05 30.20
N ARG A 216 32.25 -3.82 30.69
CA ARG A 216 31.79 -2.65 29.90
C ARG A 216 32.91 -1.72 29.42
N ALA A 217 34.16 -2.17 29.48
CA ALA A 217 35.33 -1.36 29.14
C ALA A 217 35.60 -1.31 27.62
N LEU A 218 34.97 -2.21 26.85
CA LEU A 218 35.03 -2.22 25.40
C LEU A 218 33.86 -1.43 24.79
N PRO A 219 34.06 -0.84 23.59
CA PRO A 219 32.97 -0.49 22.69
C PRO A 219 31.96 -1.65 22.50
N PRO A 220 30.65 -1.36 22.34
CA PRO A 220 29.62 -2.41 22.29
C PRO A 220 29.81 -3.45 21.18
N ASP A 221 30.27 -3.02 20.01
CA ASP A 221 30.65 -3.84 18.86
C ASP A 221 31.75 -4.84 19.21
N LEU A 222 32.86 -4.36 19.77
CA LEU A 222 33.96 -5.23 20.19
C LEU A 222 33.58 -6.17 21.35
N THR A 223 32.59 -5.77 22.15
CA THR A 223 32.05 -6.62 23.22
C THR A 223 31.30 -7.81 22.65
N ASP A 224 30.49 -7.60 21.61
CA ASP A 224 29.73 -8.65 20.94
C ASP A 224 30.65 -9.64 20.21
N ASP A 225 31.74 -9.15 19.60
CA ASP A 225 32.77 -9.99 18.97
C ASP A 225 33.50 -10.85 20.00
N ALA A 226 33.97 -10.24 21.11
CA ALA A 226 34.63 -10.96 22.19
C ALA A 226 33.71 -12.02 22.83
N ALA A 227 32.41 -11.72 22.96
CA ALA A 227 31.42 -12.65 23.48
C ALA A 227 31.17 -13.83 22.52
N SER A 228 31.12 -13.55 21.21
CA SER A 228 30.97 -14.56 20.17
C SER A 228 32.17 -15.52 20.13
N ASP A 229 33.40 -14.98 20.22
CA ASP A 229 34.62 -15.78 20.28
C ASP A 229 34.68 -16.69 21.52
N MET A 230 34.31 -16.15 22.69
CA MET A 230 34.24 -16.95 23.91
C MET A 230 33.17 -18.04 23.81
N TRP A 231 32.01 -17.72 23.25
CA TRP A 231 30.93 -18.67 23.03
C TRP A 231 31.34 -19.81 22.10
N LEU A 232 32.02 -19.50 20.99
CA LEU A 232 32.57 -20.49 20.06
C LEU A 232 33.60 -21.38 20.74
N ALA A 233 34.54 -20.80 21.49
CA ALA A 233 35.54 -21.57 22.24
C ALA A 233 34.91 -22.54 23.26
N MET A 234 33.78 -22.17 23.85
CA MET A 234 33.01 -23.06 24.72
C MET A 234 32.33 -24.19 23.95
N LEU A 235 31.70 -23.89 22.82
CA LEU A 235 31.06 -24.91 21.97
C LEU A 235 32.05 -25.95 21.43
N GLU A 236 33.29 -25.53 21.17
CA GLU A 236 34.37 -26.40 20.71
C GLU A 236 35.06 -27.17 21.86
N GLY A 237 34.66 -26.95 23.11
CA GLY A 237 35.25 -27.60 24.29
C GLY A 237 36.63 -27.08 24.68
N ARG A 238 37.07 -25.94 24.11
CA ARG A 238 38.35 -25.28 24.46
C ARG A 238 38.26 -24.45 25.74
N LEU A 239 37.04 -24.06 26.15
CA LEU A 239 36.78 -23.25 27.32
C LEU A 239 35.64 -23.87 28.15
N SER A 240 35.87 -24.16 29.43
CA SER A 240 34.81 -24.61 30.33
C SER A 240 34.02 -23.44 30.93
N VAL A 241 32.80 -23.69 31.40
CA VAL A 241 31.93 -22.65 32.02
C VAL A 241 32.59 -22.01 33.24
N GLU A 242 33.40 -22.77 33.98
CA GLU A 242 34.11 -22.32 35.18
C GLU A 242 35.28 -21.39 34.83
N GLN A 243 35.83 -21.50 33.62
CA GLN A 243 36.98 -20.74 33.15
C GLN A 243 36.61 -19.39 32.50
N ILE A 244 35.31 -19.10 32.32
CA ILE A 244 34.81 -17.89 31.64
C ILE A 244 35.46 -16.63 32.25
N GLU A 245 35.38 -16.47 33.56
CA GLU A 245 35.87 -15.26 34.25
C GLU A 245 37.40 -15.13 34.18
N ALA A 246 38.11 -16.26 34.31
CA ALA A 246 39.57 -16.28 34.24
C ALA A 246 40.11 -15.99 32.82
N GLN A 247 39.40 -16.44 31.78
CA GLN A 247 39.84 -16.29 30.39
C GLN A 247 39.26 -15.06 29.69
N ALA A 248 38.22 -14.42 30.22
CA ALA A 248 37.58 -13.25 29.58
C ALA A 248 38.58 -12.13 29.25
N ARG A 249 39.54 -11.85 30.15
CA ARG A 249 40.59 -10.84 29.91
C ARG A 249 41.45 -11.17 28.69
N ARG A 250 41.72 -12.45 28.42
CA ARG A 250 42.52 -12.91 27.28
C ARG A 250 41.77 -12.70 25.96
N PHE A 251 40.50 -13.08 25.90
CA PHE A 251 39.65 -12.87 24.71
C PHE A 251 39.46 -11.37 24.45
N ARG A 252 39.21 -10.59 25.50
CA ARG A 252 39.17 -9.12 25.42
C ARG A 252 40.46 -8.54 24.83
N GLY A 253 41.62 -8.97 25.35
CA GLY A 253 42.91 -8.52 24.88
C GLY A 253 43.18 -8.87 23.42
N ARG A 254 42.73 -10.05 22.98
CA ARG A 254 42.82 -10.48 21.58
C ARG A 254 41.98 -9.60 20.67
N VAL A 255 40.70 -9.38 20.98
CA VAL A 255 39.82 -8.53 20.16
C VAL A 255 40.35 -7.09 20.09
N ILE A 256 40.91 -6.56 21.18
CA ILE A 256 41.59 -5.25 21.13
C ILE A 256 42.80 -5.27 20.19
N ALA A 257 43.63 -6.32 20.27
CA ALA A 257 44.81 -6.44 19.41
C ALA A 257 44.42 -6.58 17.93
N ASP A 258 43.38 -7.34 17.64
CA ASP A 258 42.94 -7.66 16.29
C ASP A 258 42.14 -6.51 15.66
N TYR A 259 41.25 -5.85 16.42
CA TYR A 259 40.29 -4.88 15.86
C TYR A 259 40.50 -3.44 16.34
N ALA A 260 41.02 -3.23 17.54
CA ALA A 260 41.25 -1.89 18.07
C ALA A 260 42.70 -1.40 17.90
N SER A 261 43.58 -2.23 17.34
CA SER A 261 44.91 -1.76 17.00
C SER A 261 44.82 -0.84 15.78
N ARG A 262 45.51 0.30 15.85
CA ARG A 262 45.62 1.26 14.74
C ARG A 262 46.18 0.64 13.44
N TYR A 263 46.75 -0.55 13.54
CA TYR A 263 47.36 -1.31 12.44
C TYR A 263 46.65 -2.65 12.16
N GLY A 264 45.47 -2.87 12.75
CA GLY A 264 44.66 -4.07 12.55
C GLY A 264 43.87 -4.03 11.24
N PRO A 265 43.24 -5.15 10.85
CA PRO A 265 42.28 -5.20 9.74
C PRO A 265 41.16 -4.18 9.92
N THR A 266 41.24 -3.09 9.16
CA THR A 266 40.23 -2.02 9.10
C THR A 266 39.11 -2.41 8.13
N SER A 267 37.86 -2.08 8.45
CA SER A 267 36.76 -2.29 7.50
C SER A 267 36.95 -1.43 6.25
N MET A 268 36.59 -1.95 5.08
CA MET A 268 36.72 -1.21 3.81
C MET A 268 35.87 0.07 3.80
N ASP A 269 34.78 0.08 4.56
CA ASP A 269 33.84 1.20 4.68
C ASP A 269 34.19 2.20 5.82
N GLU A 270 35.24 1.93 6.59
CA GLU A 270 35.61 2.77 7.73
C GLU A 270 36.20 4.10 7.26
N ASP A 271 35.78 5.19 7.91
CA ASP A 271 36.29 6.54 7.64
C ASP A 271 37.69 6.69 8.25
N LEU A 272 38.70 6.80 7.40
CA LEU A 272 40.11 6.81 7.77
C LEU A 272 40.58 8.15 8.33
N THR A 273 39.95 9.26 7.94
CA THR A 273 40.39 10.62 8.29
C THR A 273 39.38 11.43 9.08
N GLY A 274 38.12 10.98 9.16
CA GLY A 274 37.01 11.72 9.76
C GLY A 274 36.35 12.73 8.82
N ASP A 275 36.83 12.81 7.57
CA ASP A 275 36.27 13.65 6.50
C ASP A 275 35.37 12.84 5.55
N GLY A 276 35.02 11.61 5.91
CA GLY A 276 34.28 10.67 5.07
C GLY A 276 35.14 9.90 4.08
N PHE A 277 36.48 9.95 4.18
CA PHE A 277 37.40 9.27 3.27
C PHE A 277 37.57 7.81 3.68
N ARG A 278 37.12 6.89 2.82
CA ARG A 278 37.08 5.44 3.12
C ARG A 278 38.21 4.70 2.42
N LEU A 279 38.55 3.52 2.92
CA LEU A 279 39.51 2.64 2.24
C LEU A 279 39.04 2.24 0.82
N LEU A 280 37.71 2.17 0.61
CA LEU A 280 37.10 2.00 -0.71
C LEU A 280 37.51 3.08 -1.72
N ASP A 281 37.74 4.32 -1.28
CA ASP A 281 38.10 5.42 -2.18
C ASP A 281 39.54 5.29 -2.72
N VAL A 282 40.38 4.51 -2.04
CA VAL A 282 41.75 4.18 -2.47
C VAL A 282 41.76 3.00 -3.44
N LEU A 283 40.78 2.10 -3.34
CA LEU A 283 40.63 0.97 -4.25
C LEU A 283 40.12 1.47 -5.59
N ARG A 284 41.01 1.47 -6.57
CA ARG A 284 40.68 1.81 -7.95
C ARG A 284 39.65 0.80 -8.50
N ASP A 285 38.41 1.24 -8.65
CA ASP A 285 37.37 0.44 -9.30
C ASP A 285 37.50 0.52 -10.82
N ASP A 286 38.25 -0.41 -11.40
CA ASP A 286 38.42 -0.54 -12.85
C ASP A 286 37.12 -0.94 -13.59
N ARG A 287 36.01 -1.19 -12.88
CA ARG A 287 34.68 -1.45 -13.46
C ARG A 287 33.75 -0.25 -13.42
N SER A 288 34.12 0.84 -12.76
CA SER A 288 33.34 2.07 -12.78
C SER A 288 33.29 2.60 -14.22
N SER A 289 32.08 2.90 -14.71
CA SER A 289 31.82 3.38 -16.07
C SER A 289 32.67 4.58 -16.45
N ASP A 290 32.98 5.43 -15.48
CA ASP A 290 33.78 6.64 -15.65
C ASP A 290 35.22 6.34 -16.11
N TRP A 291 35.80 5.20 -15.72
CA TRP A 291 37.11 4.77 -16.22
C TRP A 291 37.03 4.25 -17.65
N LEU A 292 35.96 3.52 -18.01
CA LEU A 292 35.72 3.07 -19.38
C LEU A 292 35.48 4.25 -20.34
N GLU A 293 34.80 5.29 -19.86
CA GLU A 293 34.63 6.54 -20.60
C GLU A 293 35.96 7.30 -20.74
N ARG A 294 36.75 7.45 -19.67
CA ARG A 294 38.08 8.11 -19.72
C ARG A 294 39.12 7.36 -20.52
N SER A 295 39.06 6.03 -20.57
CA SER A 295 39.98 5.19 -21.37
C SER A 295 39.57 5.08 -22.84
N GLY A 296 38.47 5.73 -23.24
CA GLY A 296 37.99 5.74 -24.63
C GLY A 296 37.40 4.41 -25.09
N ALA A 297 37.04 3.51 -24.17
CA ALA A 297 36.52 2.19 -24.48
C ALA A 297 35.04 2.22 -24.91
N THR A 298 34.29 3.27 -24.56
CA THR A 298 32.90 3.47 -24.98
C THR A 298 32.77 4.72 -25.84
N VAL A 299 32.95 4.55 -27.15
CA VAL A 299 32.53 5.52 -28.16
C VAL A 299 31.07 5.20 -28.49
N TRP A 300 30.16 6.12 -28.17
CA TRP A 300 28.76 6.05 -28.62
C TRP A 300 28.63 6.44 -30.08
#